data_AF-A0AAD6L696-F1
#
_entry.id   AF-A0AAD6L696-F1
#
_cell.length_a   1.000
_cell.length_b   1.000
_cell.length_c   1.000
_cell.angle_alpha   90.00
_cell.angle_beta   90.00
_cell.angle_gamma   90.00
#
_symmetry.space_group_name_H-M   'P 1'
#
loop_
_entity.id
_entity.type
_entity.pdbx_description
1 polymer ?
#
loop_
_entity_poly.entity_id
_entity_poly.type
_entity_poly.pdbx_seq_one_letter_code
_entity_poly.pdbx_strand_id
1 'polypeptide(L)'
;MQAAKLFGSSETWFLVGGTTCGIQAAIMATCSPGEHIILPRNSHISAISAMVLSGAIPKYILPEYDCKWDIAGGVTPSQVGKAIKELQMDGKKPAAVFITSPTYHGICSDLSDISQLCHAYGIPVIVDEAHGAHLGFHPQMPHSALKQGADLVVQSTHKVLCSLTQSSMLHMSGSIVDRERICRCLQTLQSTSPSYLLLASLDAARAQLGENPGTVFNKALELASEASTIIKTIPGISVLDLSSFNEFPAIDPLRLTLGFWSLGLSGYEADDILDREHGVISELVGTQSITFAINLGTCREHTQRLVSGLKKLSMSFLHSKTTEMRVESREHAPFNDICISLNPRDAFFANKRSVSIKESLGNVCGELICPYPPGIPVIIPGEVITEKALNYLLDVRKKGAVITGASDSHLSSIVICDV
;
A
#
# COMPACT_ATOMS: atom_id res chain seq x y z
N MET A 1 -7.83 -7.95 -25.43
CA MET A 1 -7.22 -7.01 -26.42
C MET A 1 -7.53 -5.54 -26.13
N GLN A 2 -8.79 -5.11 -25.98
CA GLN A 2 -9.09 -3.67 -25.78
C GLN A 2 -8.46 -3.07 -24.51
N ALA A 3 -8.50 -3.80 -23.38
CA ALA A 3 -7.86 -3.36 -22.14
C ALA A 3 -6.34 -3.22 -22.28
N ALA A 4 -5.66 -4.23 -22.84
CA ALA A 4 -4.21 -4.19 -23.05
C ALA A 4 -3.78 -2.96 -23.88
N LYS A 5 -4.50 -2.68 -24.98
CA LYS A 5 -4.26 -1.49 -25.79
C LYS A 5 -4.44 -0.19 -25.01
N LEU A 6 -5.51 -0.09 -24.19
CA LEU A 6 -5.80 1.12 -23.43
C LEU A 6 -4.73 1.42 -22.37
N PHE A 7 -4.33 0.39 -21.61
CA PHE A 7 -3.36 0.54 -20.53
C PHE A 7 -1.90 0.49 -21.01
N GLY A 8 -1.66 0.19 -22.29
CA GLY A 8 -0.32 0.13 -22.87
C GLY A 8 0.47 -1.12 -22.49
N SER A 9 -0.22 -2.24 -22.24
CA SER A 9 0.38 -3.53 -21.91
C SER A 9 0.38 -4.47 -23.13
N SER A 10 1.26 -5.47 -23.13
CA SER A 10 1.21 -6.54 -24.13
C SER A 10 0.02 -7.45 -23.89
N GLU A 11 -0.34 -7.67 -22.63
CA GLU A 11 -1.51 -8.44 -22.22
C GLU A 11 -2.14 -7.90 -20.94
N THR A 12 -3.45 -8.13 -20.80
CA THR A 12 -4.22 -7.80 -19.60
C THR A 12 -5.18 -8.94 -19.29
N TRP A 13 -5.17 -9.38 -18.04
CA TRP A 13 -6.15 -10.31 -17.49
C TRP A 13 -7.10 -9.57 -16.55
N PHE A 14 -8.40 -9.83 -16.71
CA PHE A 14 -9.40 -9.41 -15.74
C PHE A 14 -9.41 -10.39 -14.57
N LEU A 15 -9.43 -9.83 -13.37
CA LEU A 15 -9.36 -10.58 -12.12
C LEU A 15 -10.64 -10.40 -11.32
N VAL A 16 -11.20 -11.52 -10.88
CA VAL A 16 -12.36 -11.56 -9.98
C VAL A 16 -11.99 -11.94 -8.55
N GLY A 17 -10.71 -12.17 -8.26
CA GLY A 17 -10.18 -12.44 -6.91
C GLY A 17 -9.49 -11.22 -6.28
N GLY A 18 -9.79 -10.02 -6.77
CA GLY A 18 -9.09 -8.79 -6.41
C GLY A 18 -7.61 -8.77 -6.81
N THR A 19 -6.95 -7.67 -6.47
CA THR A 19 -5.51 -7.47 -6.67
C THR A 19 -4.69 -8.49 -5.89
N THR A 20 -5.23 -9.01 -4.78
CA THR A 20 -4.65 -10.13 -4.03
C THR A 20 -4.33 -11.31 -4.94
N CYS A 21 -5.28 -11.75 -5.76
CA CYS A 21 -5.08 -12.85 -6.70
C CYS A 21 -4.02 -12.51 -7.76
N GLY A 22 -4.01 -11.28 -8.28
CA GLY A 22 -3.02 -10.84 -9.25
C GLY A 22 -1.60 -10.82 -8.68
N ILE A 23 -1.41 -10.31 -7.47
CA ILE A 23 -0.11 -10.29 -6.77
C ILE A 23 0.38 -11.71 -6.49
N GLN A 24 -0.52 -12.60 -6.03
CA GLN A 24 -0.21 -14.01 -5.83
C GLN A 24 0.23 -14.67 -7.13
N ALA A 25 -0.50 -14.46 -8.23
CA ALA A 25 -0.16 -15.02 -9.53
C ALA A 25 1.18 -14.49 -10.05
N ALA A 26 1.43 -13.18 -9.93
CA ALA A 26 2.68 -12.55 -10.35
C ALA A 26 3.88 -13.16 -9.62
N ILE A 27 3.84 -13.20 -8.29
CA ILE A 27 4.95 -13.73 -7.47
C ILE A 27 5.12 -15.24 -7.68
N MET A 28 4.05 -16.03 -7.75
CA MET A 28 4.16 -17.48 -8.02
C MET A 28 4.74 -17.78 -9.42
N ALA A 29 4.47 -16.91 -10.39
CA ALA A 29 4.99 -17.06 -11.75
C ALA A 29 6.45 -16.62 -11.89
N THR A 30 6.92 -15.69 -11.08
CA THR A 30 8.31 -15.22 -11.13
C THR A 30 9.23 -15.95 -10.16
N CYS A 31 8.70 -16.41 -9.02
CA CYS A 31 9.48 -16.98 -7.92
C CYS A 31 9.10 -18.44 -7.68
N SER A 32 10.13 -19.28 -7.60
CA SER A 32 10.05 -20.70 -7.27
C SER A 32 10.42 -20.92 -5.79
N PRO A 33 10.08 -22.07 -5.18
CA PRO A 33 10.41 -22.34 -3.79
C PRO A 33 11.91 -22.17 -3.51
N GLY A 34 12.25 -21.39 -2.48
CA GLY A 34 13.64 -21.10 -2.09
C GLY A 34 14.30 -19.93 -2.85
N GLU A 35 13.69 -19.41 -3.91
CA GLU A 35 14.18 -18.23 -4.59
C GLU A 35 13.88 -16.95 -3.79
N HIS A 36 14.73 -15.94 -3.91
CA HIS A 36 14.61 -14.71 -3.14
C HIS A 36 13.82 -13.66 -3.92
N ILE A 37 12.92 -12.95 -3.24
CA ILE A 37 12.19 -11.81 -3.77
C ILE A 37 12.54 -10.57 -2.96
N ILE A 38 12.93 -9.48 -3.64
CA ILE A 38 13.16 -8.19 -2.98
C ILE A 38 11.83 -7.45 -2.91
N LEU A 39 11.45 -6.95 -1.74
CA LEU A 39 10.19 -6.23 -1.55
C LEU A 39 10.25 -5.27 -0.36
N PRO A 40 9.47 -4.18 -0.33
CA PRO A 40 9.39 -3.32 0.84
C PRO A 40 8.71 -4.04 2.01
N ARG A 41 9.16 -3.79 3.24
CA ARG A 41 8.63 -4.45 4.45
C ARG A 41 7.17 -4.10 4.73
N ASN A 42 6.71 -2.94 4.26
CA ASN A 42 5.31 -2.50 4.36
C ASN A 42 4.43 -3.00 3.20
N SER A 43 4.86 -4.04 2.46
CA SER A 43 4.06 -4.66 1.40
C SER A 43 2.71 -5.15 1.93
N HIS A 44 1.69 -5.09 1.09
CA HIS A 44 0.36 -5.57 1.41
C HIS A 44 0.36 -7.07 1.78
N ILE A 45 -0.59 -7.49 2.62
CA ILE A 45 -0.73 -8.87 3.12
C ILE A 45 -0.79 -9.92 1.99
N SER A 46 -1.24 -9.52 0.80
CA SER A 46 -1.25 -10.37 -0.39
C SER A 46 0.15 -10.82 -0.80
N ALA A 47 1.17 -9.96 -0.73
CA ALA A 47 2.56 -10.33 -1.02
C ALA A 47 3.06 -11.38 -0.01
N ILE A 48 2.68 -11.26 1.26
CA ILE A 48 3.01 -12.25 2.29
C ILE A 48 2.34 -13.59 1.98
N SER A 49 1.05 -13.59 1.66
CA SER A 49 0.34 -14.81 1.27
C SER A 49 0.92 -15.42 -0.02
N ALA A 50 1.41 -14.62 -0.95
CA ALA A 50 2.06 -15.09 -2.16
C ALA A 50 3.40 -15.79 -1.86
N MET A 51 4.16 -15.31 -0.87
CA MET A 51 5.37 -16.00 -0.39
C MET A 51 5.05 -17.32 0.30
N VAL A 52 3.94 -17.41 1.04
CA VAL A 52 3.45 -18.69 1.59
C VAL A 52 3.16 -19.69 0.45
N LEU A 53 2.44 -19.26 -0.59
CA LEU A 53 2.04 -20.11 -1.71
C LEU A 53 3.23 -20.53 -2.60
N SER A 54 4.12 -19.60 -2.91
CA SER A 54 5.27 -19.84 -3.79
C SER A 54 6.46 -20.49 -3.07
N GLY A 55 6.60 -20.29 -1.76
CA GLY A 55 7.84 -20.58 -1.03
C GLY A 55 8.98 -19.61 -1.32
N ALA A 56 8.68 -18.42 -1.87
CA ALA A 56 9.68 -17.37 -2.06
C ALA A 56 10.18 -16.83 -0.71
N ILE A 57 11.47 -16.52 -0.65
CA ILE A 57 12.14 -16.02 0.55
C ILE A 57 12.25 -14.50 0.45
N PRO A 58 11.75 -13.73 1.43
CA PRO A 58 11.82 -12.27 1.40
C PRO A 58 13.24 -11.75 1.61
N LYS A 59 13.62 -10.76 0.80
CA LYS A 59 14.68 -9.78 1.11
C LYS A 59 14.02 -8.42 1.29
N TYR A 60 13.78 -8.03 2.54
CA TYR A 60 13.08 -6.79 2.82
C TYR A 60 13.93 -5.54 2.57
N ILE A 61 13.29 -4.54 2.00
CA ILE A 61 13.74 -3.15 2.01
C ILE A 61 12.91 -2.40 3.07
N LEU A 62 13.57 -1.62 3.92
CA LEU A 62 12.90 -0.68 4.81
C LEU A 62 12.66 0.63 4.04
N PRO A 63 11.40 1.00 3.75
CA PRO A 63 11.10 2.26 3.08
C PRO A 63 11.54 3.46 3.92
N GLU A 64 11.75 4.60 3.26
CA GLU A 64 11.93 5.87 3.97
C GLU A 64 10.70 6.16 4.86
N TYR A 65 10.91 6.80 6.01
CA TYR A 65 9.83 7.08 6.96
C TYR A 65 9.89 8.53 7.42
N ASP A 66 8.80 9.26 7.22
CA ASP A 66 8.64 10.59 7.77
C ASP A 66 7.95 10.50 9.14
N CYS A 67 8.72 10.76 10.21
CA CYS A 67 8.25 10.68 11.59
C CYS A 67 7.20 11.73 11.94
N LYS A 68 7.19 12.88 11.25
CA LYS A 68 6.23 13.96 11.50
C LYS A 68 4.86 13.59 10.92
N TRP A 69 4.85 12.99 9.74
CA TRP A 69 3.63 12.51 9.10
C TRP A 69 3.17 11.15 9.63
N ASP A 70 4.07 10.37 10.25
CA ASP A 70 3.89 8.94 10.58
C ASP A 70 3.60 8.11 9.32
N ILE A 71 4.29 8.43 8.21
CA ILE A 71 4.06 7.86 6.87
C ILE A 71 5.35 7.23 6.33
N ALA A 72 5.21 6.01 5.82
CA ALA A 72 6.24 5.38 5.00
C ALA A 72 6.17 5.88 3.54
N GLY A 73 7.32 6.28 3.01
CA GLY A 73 7.52 6.61 1.60
C GLY A 73 7.55 5.38 0.69
N GLY A 74 7.99 5.59 -0.54
CA GLY A 74 8.22 4.51 -1.50
C GLY A 74 9.58 3.83 -1.31
N VAL A 75 9.99 3.08 -2.33
CA VAL A 75 11.32 2.48 -2.45
C VAL A 75 12.14 3.27 -3.47
N THR A 76 13.42 3.52 -3.17
CA THR A 76 14.34 4.22 -4.07
C THR A 76 15.20 3.26 -4.91
N PRO A 77 15.70 3.69 -6.09
CA PRO A 77 16.63 2.87 -6.90
C PRO A 77 17.89 2.45 -6.11
N SER A 78 18.40 3.32 -5.24
CA SER A 78 19.56 3.03 -4.40
C SER A 78 19.30 1.87 -3.43
N GLN A 79 18.13 1.84 -2.80
CA GLN A 79 17.73 0.75 -1.90
C GLN A 79 17.62 -0.58 -2.64
N VAL A 80 17.04 -0.59 -3.84
CA VAL A 80 16.97 -1.78 -4.70
C VAL A 80 18.37 -2.26 -5.07
N GLY A 81 19.26 -1.36 -5.51
CA GLY A 81 20.64 -1.70 -5.86
C GLY A 81 21.43 -2.26 -4.69
N LYS A 82 21.23 -1.73 -3.48
CA LYS A 82 21.80 -2.27 -2.24
C LYS A 82 21.30 -3.68 -1.95
N ALA A 83 19.98 -3.91 -2.02
CA ALA A 83 19.39 -5.23 -1.77
C ALA A 83 19.87 -6.30 -2.76
N ILE A 84 20.01 -5.94 -4.05
CA ILE A 84 20.58 -6.84 -5.08
C ILE A 84 22.02 -7.21 -4.74
N LYS A 85 22.87 -6.22 -4.40
CA LYS A 85 24.29 -6.44 -4.07
C LYS A 85 24.45 -7.33 -2.83
N GLU A 86 23.66 -7.09 -1.79
CA GLU A 86 23.71 -7.91 -0.57
C GLU A 86 23.37 -9.38 -0.86
N LEU A 87 22.34 -9.65 -1.68
CA LEU A 87 22.04 -11.02 -2.09
C LEU A 87 23.17 -11.64 -2.93
N GLN A 88 23.79 -10.87 -3.82
CA GLN A 88 24.92 -11.35 -4.63
C GLN A 88 26.15 -11.70 -3.77
N MET A 89 26.43 -10.91 -2.72
CA MET A 89 27.50 -11.21 -1.77
C MET A 89 27.28 -12.54 -1.04
N ASP A 90 26.02 -12.90 -0.79
CA ASP A 90 25.63 -14.19 -0.20
C ASP A 90 25.59 -15.34 -1.24
N GLY A 91 26.03 -15.09 -2.48
CA GLY A 91 25.99 -16.07 -3.58
C GLY A 91 24.58 -16.34 -4.12
N LYS A 92 23.63 -15.43 -3.88
CA LYS A 92 22.22 -15.56 -4.27
C LYS A 92 21.86 -14.55 -5.36
N LYS A 93 20.79 -14.82 -6.11
CA LYS A 93 20.21 -13.89 -7.08
C LYS A 93 18.71 -13.68 -6.77
N PRO A 94 18.18 -12.44 -6.85
CA PRO A 94 16.75 -12.22 -6.76
C PRO A 94 16.05 -12.81 -7.99
N ALA A 95 14.94 -13.50 -7.77
CA ALA A 95 14.05 -13.95 -8.85
C ALA A 95 13.13 -12.82 -9.32
N ALA A 96 12.80 -11.86 -8.46
CA ALA A 96 12.01 -10.67 -8.80
C ALA A 96 12.27 -9.52 -7.81
N VAL A 97 11.93 -8.31 -8.25
CA VAL A 97 11.77 -7.13 -7.38
C VAL A 97 10.30 -6.73 -7.38
N PHE A 98 9.69 -6.65 -6.20
CA PHE A 98 8.32 -6.22 -5.99
C PHE A 98 8.29 -4.83 -5.35
N ILE A 99 7.53 -3.90 -5.94
CA ILE A 99 7.40 -2.52 -5.46
C ILE A 99 5.93 -2.18 -5.33
N THR A 100 5.53 -1.53 -4.23
CA THR A 100 4.22 -0.90 -4.10
C THR A 100 4.35 0.56 -4.53
N SER A 101 3.71 0.92 -5.64
CA SER A 101 3.73 2.30 -6.16
C SER A 101 2.46 2.59 -6.97
N PRO A 102 1.68 3.63 -6.63
CA PRO A 102 1.92 4.57 -5.52
C PRO A 102 1.68 3.93 -4.15
N THR A 103 2.20 4.55 -3.09
CA THR A 103 1.79 4.23 -1.72
C THR A 103 0.32 4.63 -1.49
N TYR A 104 -0.27 4.23 -0.36
CA TYR A 104 -1.64 4.62 0.02
C TYR A 104 -1.84 6.15 0.03
N HIS A 105 -0.78 6.89 0.34
CA HIS A 105 -0.73 8.36 0.41
C HIS A 105 -0.43 9.01 -0.95
N GLY A 106 -0.28 8.22 -2.02
CA GLY A 106 -0.02 8.72 -3.37
C GLY A 106 1.44 8.88 -3.75
N ILE A 107 2.40 8.58 -2.86
CA ILE A 107 3.84 8.75 -3.12
C ILE A 107 4.28 7.73 -4.18
N CYS A 108 4.88 8.19 -5.27
CA CYS A 108 5.30 7.37 -6.39
C CYS A 108 6.81 7.09 -6.34
N SER A 109 7.22 5.84 -6.46
CA SER A 109 8.63 5.47 -6.67
C SER A 109 9.10 5.82 -8.08
N ASP A 110 10.41 6.05 -8.24
CA ASP A 110 11.04 6.12 -9.57
C ASP A 110 11.15 4.71 -10.16
N LEU A 111 10.07 4.27 -10.80
CA LEU A 111 10.02 2.94 -11.40
C LEU A 111 10.85 2.85 -12.68
N SER A 112 11.19 3.98 -13.31
CA SER A 112 11.99 3.99 -14.55
C SER A 112 13.42 3.57 -14.24
N ASP A 113 14.03 4.21 -13.24
CA ASP A 113 15.38 3.89 -12.81
C ASP A 113 15.44 2.52 -12.13
N ILE A 114 14.42 2.13 -11.36
CA ILE A 114 14.33 0.79 -10.76
C ILE A 114 14.23 -0.28 -11.85
N SER A 115 13.40 -0.09 -12.87
CA SER A 115 13.24 -1.07 -13.96
C SER A 115 14.53 -1.20 -14.77
N GLN A 116 15.16 -0.08 -15.13
CA GLN A 116 16.44 -0.09 -15.84
C GLN A 116 17.53 -0.83 -15.03
N LEU A 117 17.61 -0.57 -13.72
CA LEU A 117 18.54 -1.25 -12.82
C LEU A 117 18.29 -2.75 -12.78
N CYS A 118 17.04 -3.19 -12.58
CA CYS A 118 16.68 -4.60 -12.49
C CYS A 118 16.91 -5.35 -13.82
N HIS A 119 16.55 -4.73 -14.94
CA HIS A 119 16.71 -5.31 -16.28
C HIS A 119 18.19 -5.51 -16.64
N ALA A 120 19.10 -4.66 -16.17
CA ALA A 120 20.54 -4.86 -16.33
C ALA A 120 21.05 -6.19 -15.69
N TYR A 121 20.33 -6.71 -14.71
CA TYR A 121 20.59 -8.03 -14.09
C TYR A 121 19.65 -9.14 -14.58
N GLY A 122 18.76 -8.83 -15.53
CA GLY A 122 17.71 -9.74 -16.00
C GLY A 122 16.73 -10.14 -14.90
N ILE A 123 16.40 -9.21 -13.99
CA ILE A 123 15.45 -9.40 -12.90
C ILE A 123 14.13 -8.71 -13.29
N PRO A 124 12.98 -9.42 -13.30
CA PRO A 124 11.69 -8.80 -13.58
C PRO A 124 11.22 -7.91 -12.42
N VAL A 125 10.51 -6.83 -12.76
CA VAL A 125 9.90 -5.90 -11.82
C VAL A 125 8.38 -6.12 -11.77
N ILE A 126 7.88 -6.39 -10.57
CA ILE A 126 6.46 -6.52 -10.25
C ILE A 126 6.04 -5.26 -9.49
N VAL A 127 4.98 -4.59 -9.95
CA VAL A 127 4.44 -3.42 -9.29
C VAL A 127 3.02 -3.67 -8.80
N ASP A 128 2.82 -3.51 -7.50
CA ASP A 128 1.51 -3.33 -6.91
C ASP A 128 1.10 -1.87 -7.07
N GLU A 129 0.35 -1.61 -8.14
CA GLU A 129 -0.25 -0.32 -8.49
C GLU A 129 -1.73 -0.32 -8.07
N ALA A 130 -2.07 -0.97 -6.95
CA ALA A 130 -3.43 -1.08 -6.45
C ALA A 130 -4.14 0.28 -6.34
N HIS A 131 -3.42 1.32 -5.93
CA HIS A 131 -3.93 2.67 -5.73
C HIS A 131 -3.65 3.61 -6.91
N GLY A 132 -3.12 3.11 -8.03
CA GLY A 132 -2.66 3.91 -9.17
C GLY A 132 -3.28 3.55 -10.53
N ALA A 133 -4.42 2.85 -10.58
CA ALA A 133 -5.01 2.44 -11.86
C ALA A 133 -5.44 3.61 -12.78
N HIS A 134 -5.59 4.82 -12.22
CA HIS A 134 -5.86 6.06 -12.96
C HIS A 134 -4.60 6.77 -13.47
N LEU A 135 -3.40 6.34 -13.05
CA LEU A 135 -2.15 6.97 -13.45
C LEU A 135 -1.91 6.83 -14.97
N GLY A 136 -1.28 7.86 -15.56
CA GLY A 136 -1.00 7.90 -16.99
C GLY A 136 -2.18 8.23 -17.91
N PHE A 137 -3.40 8.46 -17.38
CA PHE A 137 -4.60 8.84 -18.15
C PHE A 137 -4.81 10.36 -18.28
N HIS A 138 -4.02 11.18 -17.58
CA HIS A 138 -4.04 12.64 -17.68
C HIS A 138 -2.60 13.21 -17.59
N PRO A 139 -2.24 14.28 -18.33
CA PRO A 139 -0.88 14.83 -18.32
C PRO A 139 -0.37 15.37 -16.97
N GLN A 140 -1.29 15.76 -16.07
CA GLN A 140 -0.95 16.22 -14.72
C GLN A 140 -0.77 15.07 -13.72
N MET A 141 -1.02 13.82 -14.12
CA MET A 141 -0.85 12.65 -13.26
C MET A 141 0.54 12.03 -13.45
N PRO A 142 1.08 11.37 -12.42
CA PRO A 142 2.25 10.51 -12.59
C PRO A 142 2.07 9.48 -13.72
N HIS A 143 3.20 9.05 -14.29
CA HIS A 143 3.20 7.95 -15.24
C HIS A 143 2.82 6.62 -14.57
N SER A 144 2.08 5.78 -15.27
CA SER A 144 1.79 4.42 -14.80
C SER A 144 3.05 3.56 -14.73
N ALA A 145 3.03 2.54 -13.89
CA ALA A 145 4.13 1.58 -13.76
C ALA A 145 4.52 0.92 -15.09
N LEU A 146 3.54 0.62 -15.95
CA LEU A 146 3.78 0.05 -17.29
C LEU A 146 4.61 1.00 -18.17
N LYS A 147 4.29 2.30 -18.16
CA LYS A 147 5.05 3.31 -18.94
C LYS A 147 6.47 3.50 -18.41
N GLN A 148 6.71 3.15 -17.15
CA GLN A 148 8.01 3.23 -16.49
C GLN A 148 8.81 1.93 -16.58
N GLY A 149 8.36 0.93 -17.35
CA GLY A 149 9.13 -0.27 -17.65
C GLY A 149 8.89 -1.48 -16.74
N ALA A 150 7.87 -1.45 -15.87
CA ALA A 150 7.49 -2.61 -15.09
C ALA A 150 7.02 -3.78 -15.97
N ASP A 151 7.41 -5.01 -15.60
CA ASP A 151 7.08 -6.23 -16.36
C ASP A 151 5.70 -6.77 -16.00
N LEU A 152 5.33 -6.71 -14.73
CA LEU A 152 4.01 -7.08 -14.23
C LEU A 152 3.43 -5.95 -13.38
N VAL A 153 2.20 -5.55 -13.65
CA VAL A 153 1.52 -4.48 -12.91
C VAL A 153 0.13 -4.95 -12.51
N VAL A 154 -0.17 -4.90 -11.22
CA VAL A 154 -1.48 -5.31 -10.70
C VAL A 154 -2.20 -4.09 -10.14
N GLN A 155 -3.42 -3.86 -10.61
CA GLN A 155 -4.20 -2.66 -10.31
C GLN A 155 -5.53 -3.02 -9.67
N SER A 156 -5.93 -2.28 -8.63
CA SER A 156 -7.27 -2.42 -8.04
C SER A 156 -8.20 -1.46 -8.74
N THR A 157 -8.83 -1.91 -9.83
CA THR A 157 -9.76 -1.08 -10.61
C THR A 157 -10.85 -0.50 -9.71
N HIS A 158 -11.40 -1.29 -8.78
CA HIS A 158 -12.47 -0.84 -7.88
C HIS A 158 -12.07 0.21 -6.83
N LYS A 159 -10.77 0.41 -6.58
CA LYS A 159 -10.31 1.39 -5.57
C LYS A 159 -10.30 2.82 -6.11
N VAL A 160 -9.96 2.98 -7.38
CA VAL A 160 -9.68 4.30 -7.98
C VAL A 160 -10.44 4.56 -9.28
N LEU A 161 -10.99 3.52 -9.90
CA LEU A 161 -11.82 3.59 -11.10
C LEU A 161 -13.24 3.08 -10.78
N CYS A 162 -14.14 3.21 -11.75
CA CYS A 162 -15.56 2.90 -11.57
C CYS A 162 -15.89 1.43 -11.89
N SER A 163 -15.31 0.48 -11.13
CA SER A 163 -15.68 -0.94 -11.20
C SER A 163 -16.15 -1.48 -9.84
N LEU A 164 -16.78 -2.65 -9.84
CA LEU A 164 -17.34 -3.24 -8.61
C LEU A 164 -16.22 -3.75 -7.68
N THR A 165 -16.38 -3.62 -6.37
CA THR A 165 -15.47 -4.18 -5.35
C THR A 165 -15.13 -5.64 -5.67
N GLN A 166 -13.88 -6.03 -5.41
CA GLN A 166 -13.27 -7.33 -5.78
C GLN A 166 -12.74 -7.41 -7.23
N SER A 167 -13.11 -6.48 -8.12
CA SER A 167 -12.59 -6.49 -9.49
C SER A 167 -11.22 -5.82 -9.62
N SER A 168 -10.33 -6.42 -10.42
CA SER A 168 -8.95 -5.96 -10.61
C SER A 168 -8.43 -6.33 -12.01
N MET A 169 -7.30 -5.76 -12.42
CA MET A 169 -6.60 -6.13 -13.64
C MET A 169 -5.13 -6.45 -13.33
N LEU A 170 -4.59 -7.46 -14.02
CA LEU A 170 -3.16 -7.73 -14.09
C LEU A 170 -2.69 -7.46 -15.51
N HIS A 171 -1.63 -6.68 -15.63
CA HIS A 171 -1.03 -6.26 -16.88
C HIS A 171 0.38 -6.83 -16.99
N MET A 172 0.75 -7.26 -18.19
CA MET A 172 2.10 -7.71 -18.50
C MET A 172 2.69 -6.86 -19.63
N SER A 173 3.98 -6.58 -19.51
CA SER A 173 4.79 -5.92 -20.54
C SER A 173 6.17 -6.60 -20.61
N GLY A 174 6.91 -6.33 -21.67
CA GLY A 174 8.24 -6.90 -21.88
C GLY A 174 8.21 -8.40 -22.18
N SER A 175 9.37 -9.05 -22.03
CA SER A 175 9.59 -10.45 -22.38
C SER A 175 10.33 -11.26 -21.32
N ILE A 176 10.61 -10.68 -20.15
CA ILE A 176 11.36 -11.35 -19.06
C ILE A 176 10.48 -12.42 -18.39
N VAL A 177 9.19 -12.16 -18.26
CA VAL A 177 8.23 -13.05 -17.58
C VAL A 177 7.56 -14.02 -18.55
N ASP A 178 7.47 -15.30 -18.17
CA ASP A 178 6.74 -16.32 -18.92
C ASP A 178 5.21 -16.15 -18.76
N ARG A 179 4.57 -15.70 -19.84
CA ARG A 179 3.12 -15.58 -19.99
C ARG A 179 2.38 -16.87 -19.59
N GLU A 180 2.85 -18.03 -20.04
CA GLU A 180 2.15 -19.30 -19.81
C GLU A 180 2.20 -19.68 -18.33
N ARG A 181 3.28 -19.33 -17.62
CA ARG A 181 3.36 -19.52 -16.17
C ARG A 181 2.35 -18.62 -15.44
N ILE A 182 2.17 -17.37 -15.88
CA ILE A 182 1.12 -16.48 -15.36
C ILE A 182 -0.27 -17.09 -15.57
N CYS A 183 -0.58 -17.58 -16.79
CA CYS A 183 -1.86 -18.21 -17.07
C CYS A 183 -2.12 -19.44 -16.18
N ARG A 184 -1.12 -20.30 -15.96
CA ARG A 184 -1.24 -21.46 -15.06
C ARG A 184 -1.47 -21.05 -13.60
N CYS A 185 -0.76 -20.04 -13.11
CA CYS A 185 -0.97 -19.50 -11.77
C CYS A 185 -2.39 -18.91 -11.61
N LEU A 186 -2.85 -18.12 -12.58
CA LEU A 186 -4.21 -17.56 -12.57
C LEU A 186 -5.30 -18.65 -12.61
N GLN A 187 -5.09 -19.73 -13.36
CA GLN A 187 -6.01 -20.89 -13.38
C GLN A 187 -6.10 -21.59 -12.02
N THR A 188 -5.02 -21.57 -11.24
CA THR A 188 -4.98 -22.17 -9.90
C THR A 188 -5.67 -21.28 -8.86
N LEU A 189 -5.53 -19.96 -8.99
CA LEU A 189 -5.98 -19.00 -7.98
C LEU A 189 -7.40 -18.47 -8.20
N GLN A 190 -7.85 -18.39 -9.46
CA GLN A 190 -9.18 -17.89 -9.77
C GLN A 190 -10.23 -19.00 -9.76
N SER A 191 -11.49 -18.61 -9.50
CA SER A 191 -12.64 -19.51 -9.64
C SER A 191 -12.79 -19.98 -11.08
N THR A 192 -13.09 -21.26 -11.26
CA THR A 192 -13.50 -21.82 -12.57
C THR A 192 -14.84 -21.28 -13.04
N SER A 193 -15.60 -20.61 -12.16
CA SER A 193 -16.86 -19.92 -12.43
C SER A 193 -16.74 -18.45 -12.02
N PRO A 194 -16.11 -17.58 -12.82
CA PRO A 194 -15.92 -16.18 -12.47
C PRO A 194 -17.25 -15.40 -12.48
N SER A 195 -17.34 -14.36 -11.65
CA SER A 195 -18.51 -13.47 -11.66
C SER A 195 -18.53 -12.61 -12.91
N TYR A 196 -19.51 -12.85 -13.79
CA TYR A 196 -19.70 -12.08 -15.02
C TYR A 196 -20.04 -10.61 -14.74
N LEU A 197 -20.64 -10.29 -13.59
CA LEU A 197 -20.89 -8.91 -13.17
C LEU A 197 -19.58 -8.16 -12.89
N LEU A 198 -18.63 -8.82 -12.22
CA LEU A 198 -17.31 -8.23 -11.97
C LEU A 198 -16.56 -8.01 -13.30
N LEU A 199 -16.58 -9.00 -14.19
CA LEU A 199 -15.97 -8.90 -15.52
C LEU A 199 -16.60 -7.79 -16.38
N ALA A 200 -17.93 -7.69 -16.38
CA ALA A 200 -18.65 -6.62 -17.09
C ALA A 200 -18.31 -5.24 -16.51
N SER A 201 -18.19 -5.12 -15.19
CA SER A 201 -17.81 -3.85 -14.55
C SER A 201 -16.39 -3.42 -14.91
N LEU A 202 -15.46 -4.36 -15.09
CA LEU A 202 -14.10 -4.09 -15.57
C LEU A 202 -14.09 -3.60 -17.01
N ASP A 203 -14.88 -4.24 -17.89
CA ASP A 203 -15.00 -3.79 -19.27
C ASP A 203 -15.68 -2.43 -19.40
N ALA A 204 -16.68 -2.15 -18.56
CA ALA A 204 -17.33 -0.85 -18.49
C ALA A 204 -16.38 0.25 -18.00
N ALA A 205 -15.59 -0.01 -16.95
CA ALA A 205 -14.57 0.93 -16.46
C ALA A 205 -13.51 1.23 -17.55
N ARG A 206 -13.05 0.18 -18.27
CA ARG A 206 -12.17 0.33 -19.43
C ARG A 206 -12.82 1.19 -20.53
N ALA A 207 -14.10 0.95 -20.85
CA ALA A 207 -14.81 1.71 -21.87
C ALA A 207 -14.90 3.21 -21.49
N GLN A 208 -15.28 3.52 -20.25
CA GLN A 208 -15.37 4.89 -19.73
C GLN A 208 -14.04 5.65 -19.90
N LEU A 209 -12.92 5.01 -19.59
CA LEU A 209 -11.59 5.58 -19.76
C LEU A 209 -11.20 5.76 -21.24
N GLY A 210 -11.61 4.83 -22.10
CA GLY A 210 -11.32 4.88 -23.53
C GLY A 210 -12.15 5.91 -24.32
N GLU A 211 -13.35 6.23 -23.86
CA GLU A 211 -14.26 7.20 -24.51
C GLU A 211 -13.86 8.65 -24.28
N ASN A 212 -13.20 8.97 -23.17
CA ASN A 212 -12.85 10.33 -22.75
C ASN A 212 -11.35 10.48 -22.45
N PRO A 213 -10.46 10.16 -23.42
CA PRO A 213 -9.03 10.15 -23.19
C PRO A 213 -8.53 11.55 -22.84
N GLY A 214 -7.78 11.67 -21.74
CA GLY A 214 -7.16 12.93 -21.32
C GLY A 214 -8.13 13.98 -20.76
N THR A 215 -9.44 13.70 -20.68
CA THR A 215 -10.42 14.63 -20.11
C THR A 215 -11.21 14.03 -18.94
N VAL A 216 -11.27 12.70 -18.84
CA VAL A 216 -12.06 11.98 -17.83
C VAL A 216 -11.76 12.43 -16.39
N PHE A 217 -10.52 12.82 -16.09
CA PHE A 217 -10.10 13.25 -14.75
C PHE A 217 -10.08 14.78 -14.54
N ASN A 218 -10.41 15.61 -15.54
CA ASN A 218 -10.28 17.07 -15.44
C ASN A 218 -11.01 17.64 -14.23
N LYS A 219 -12.27 17.23 -14.04
CA LYS A 219 -13.11 17.69 -12.93
C LYS A 219 -12.55 17.24 -11.57
N ALA A 220 -12.07 16.01 -11.46
CA ALA A 220 -11.50 15.50 -10.22
C ALA A 220 -10.22 16.26 -9.85
N LEU A 221 -9.36 16.54 -10.83
CA LEU A 221 -8.13 17.31 -10.66
C LEU A 221 -8.41 18.78 -10.31
N GLU A 222 -9.38 19.41 -10.97
CA GLU A 222 -9.82 20.78 -10.64
C GLU A 222 -10.29 20.85 -9.18
N LEU A 223 -11.17 19.93 -8.76
CA LEU A 223 -11.68 19.86 -7.40
C LEU A 223 -10.58 19.59 -6.37
N ALA A 224 -9.64 18.71 -6.68
CA ALA A 224 -8.49 18.41 -5.83
C ALA A 224 -7.57 19.62 -5.65
N SER A 225 -7.24 20.30 -6.75
CA SER A 225 -6.39 21.49 -6.74
C SER A 225 -7.04 22.64 -5.99
N GLU A 226 -8.34 22.89 -6.23
CA GLU A 226 -9.11 23.94 -5.55
C GLU A 226 -9.19 23.65 -4.04
N ALA A 227 -9.56 22.43 -3.65
CA ALA A 227 -9.64 22.04 -2.25
C ALA A 227 -8.28 22.15 -1.56
N SER A 228 -7.22 21.61 -2.16
CA SER A 228 -5.86 21.69 -1.62
C SER A 228 -5.40 23.13 -1.41
N THR A 229 -5.65 24.02 -2.38
CA THR A 229 -5.31 25.45 -2.28
C THR A 229 -6.01 26.11 -1.11
N ILE A 230 -7.32 25.88 -0.93
CA ILE A 230 -8.07 26.45 0.18
C ILE A 230 -7.60 25.87 1.51
N ILE A 231 -7.38 24.54 1.59
CA ILE A 231 -7.01 23.86 2.83
C ILE A 231 -5.64 24.32 3.34
N LYS A 232 -4.68 24.57 2.44
CA LYS A 232 -3.37 25.15 2.79
C LYS A 232 -3.46 26.50 3.51
N THR A 233 -4.56 27.24 3.36
CA THR A 233 -4.79 28.51 4.05
C THR A 233 -5.42 28.36 5.44
N ILE A 234 -5.88 27.16 5.81
CA ILE A 234 -6.55 26.91 7.09
C ILE A 234 -5.49 26.75 8.20
N PRO A 235 -5.49 27.59 9.23
CA PRO A 235 -4.49 27.51 10.31
C PRO A 235 -4.50 26.18 11.04
N GLY A 236 -3.32 25.64 11.32
CA GLY A 236 -3.14 24.39 12.08
C GLY A 236 -3.32 23.10 11.27
N ILE A 237 -3.64 23.18 9.97
CA ILE A 237 -3.77 22.02 9.09
C ILE A 237 -2.59 22.02 8.12
N SER A 238 -1.87 20.90 8.07
CA SER A 238 -0.79 20.68 7.10
C SER A 238 -1.30 19.86 5.92
N VAL A 239 -0.83 20.13 4.71
CA VAL A 239 -1.13 19.33 3.51
C VAL A 239 0.15 18.65 3.07
N LEU A 240 0.10 17.33 2.86
CA LEU A 240 1.26 16.57 2.42
C LEU A 240 1.67 17.02 1.02
N ASP A 241 2.97 17.25 0.83
CA ASP A 241 3.58 17.53 -0.46
C ASP A 241 4.97 16.88 -0.56
N LEU A 242 5.59 17.05 -1.73
CA LEU A 242 6.88 16.44 -2.04
C LEU A 242 8.03 16.92 -1.14
N SER A 243 7.89 18.05 -0.42
CA SER A 243 8.97 18.55 0.43
C SER A 243 9.30 17.60 1.59
N SER A 244 8.34 16.75 1.98
CA SER A 244 8.53 15.69 2.98
C SER A 244 9.15 14.40 2.39
N PHE A 245 9.25 14.31 1.06
CA PHE A 245 9.63 13.08 0.34
C PHE A 245 10.47 13.44 -0.90
N ASN A 246 11.61 14.13 -0.69
CA ASN A 246 12.41 14.74 -1.76
C ASN A 246 13.09 13.73 -2.70
N GLU A 247 13.27 12.48 -2.28
CA GLU A 247 13.85 11.41 -3.12
C GLU A 247 12.84 10.82 -4.13
N PHE A 248 11.57 11.24 -4.07
CA PHE A 248 10.51 10.68 -4.90
C PHE A 248 10.06 11.63 -6.01
N PRO A 249 9.79 11.14 -7.23
CA PRO A 249 9.49 11.98 -8.38
C PRO A 249 8.12 12.65 -8.34
N ALA A 250 7.13 12.04 -7.67
CA ALA A 250 5.75 12.54 -7.71
C ALA A 250 4.89 12.06 -6.54
N ILE A 251 3.82 12.81 -6.28
CA ILE A 251 2.68 12.42 -5.44
C ILE A 251 1.42 12.49 -6.30
N ASP A 252 0.54 11.48 -6.19
CA ASP A 252 -0.76 11.46 -6.84
C ASP A 252 -1.62 12.66 -6.40
N PRO A 253 -1.98 13.58 -7.32
CA PRO A 253 -2.75 14.78 -6.97
C PRO A 253 -4.18 14.47 -6.49
N LEU A 254 -4.67 13.25 -6.73
CA LEU A 254 -5.97 12.79 -6.26
C LEU A 254 -5.94 12.16 -4.86
N ARG A 255 -4.77 12.10 -4.21
CA ARG A 255 -4.60 11.73 -2.81
C ARG A 255 -4.30 12.98 -1.99
N LEU A 256 -5.26 13.37 -1.17
CA LEU A 256 -5.14 14.54 -0.30
C LEU A 256 -4.90 14.09 1.14
N THR A 257 -3.65 14.10 1.58
CA THR A 257 -3.27 13.77 2.95
C THR A 257 -3.10 15.03 3.79
N LEU A 258 -3.78 15.07 4.93
CA LEU A 258 -3.89 16.20 5.83
C LEU A 258 -3.33 15.85 7.22
N GLY A 259 -2.56 16.76 7.80
CA GLY A 259 -1.93 16.61 9.11
C GLY A 259 -2.55 17.54 10.15
N PHE A 260 -2.77 17.03 11.36
CA PHE A 260 -3.55 17.72 12.41
C PHE A 260 -2.77 17.98 13.71
N TRP A 261 -1.48 17.63 13.77
CA TRP A 261 -0.64 17.77 14.97
C TRP A 261 -0.56 19.22 15.49
N SER A 262 -0.64 20.23 14.61
CA SER A 262 -0.64 21.64 15.03
C SER A 262 -1.94 22.08 15.70
N LEU A 263 -3.02 21.30 15.60
CA LEU A 263 -4.26 21.46 16.36
C LEU A 263 -4.26 20.64 17.66
N GLY A 264 -3.21 19.86 17.93
CA GLY A 264 -3.16 18.94 19.06
C GLY A 264 -4.06 17.71 18.91
N LEU A 265 -4.53 17.42 17.68
CA LEU A 265 -5.40 16.29 17.38
C LEU A 265 -4.61 15.15 16.73
N SER A 266 -4.97 13.92 17.07
CA SER A 266 -4.64 12.74 16.27
C SER A 266 -5.47 12.69 15.00
N GLY A 267 -5.02 11.91 14.01
CA GLY A 267 -5.81 11.64 12.81
C GLY A 267 -7.13 10.94 13.13
N TYR A 268 -7.16 10.07 14.13
CA TYR A 268 -8.39 9.38 14.58
C TYR A 268 -9.43 10.35 15.17
N GLU A 269 -9.01 11.31 16.00
CA GLU A 269 -9.94 12.30 16.57
C GLU A 269 -10.48 13.24 15.50
N ALA A 270 -9.60 13.71 14.61
CA ALA A 270 -10.01 14.56 13.50
C ALA A 270 -10.98 13.83 12.55
N ASP A 271 -10.77 12.53 12.31
CA ASP A 271 -11.65 11.70 11.48
C ASP A 271 -13.04 11.53 12.12
N ASP A 272 -13.11 11.20 13.42
CA ASP A 272 -14.38 11.03 14.15
C ASP A 272 -15.24 12.31 14.11
N ILE A 273 -14.60 13.49 14.21
CA ILE A 273 -15.29 14.78 14.12
C ILE A 273 -15.77 15.05 12.68
N LEU A 274 -14.94 14.78 11.66
CA LEU A 274 -15.30 14.98 10.26
C LEU A 274 -16.44 14.05 9.82
N ASP A 275 -16.43 12.79 10.27
CA ASP A 275 -17.52 11.86 10.00
C ASP A 275 -18.80 12.29 10.71
N ARG A 276 -18.78 12.40 12.05
CA ARG A 276 -20.01 12.62 12.83
C ARG A 276 -20.65 13.99 12.60
N GLU A 277 -19.85 15.04 12.48
CA GLU A 277 -20.39 16.40 12.41
C GLU A 277 -20.55 16.91 10.97
N HIS A 278 -19.82 16.32 10.02
CA HIS A 278 -19.77 16.79 8.63
C HIS A 278 -20.06 15.70 7.60
N GLY A 279 -20.27 14.43 7.99
CA GLY A 279 -20.54 13.33 7.08
C GLY A 279 -19.42 13.12 6.05
N VAL A 280 -18.17 13.37 6.45
CA VAL A 280 -16.99 13.25 5.59
C VAL A 280 -16.25 11.97 5.97
N ILE A 281 -16.30 10.98 5.08
CA ILE A 281 -15.61 9.70 5.25
C ILE A 281 -14.21 9.81 4.65
N SER A 282 -13.20 9.48 5.44
CA SER A 282 -11.82 9.39 4.96
C SER A 282 -11.54 8.06 4.27
N GLU A 283 -10.49 8.06 3.46
CA GLU A 283 -10.00 6.86 2.77
C GLU A 283 -9.03 6.07 3.67
N LEU A 284 -8.20 6.78 4.42
CA LEU A 284 -7.23 6.19 5.34
C LEU A 284 -6.99 7.13 6.51
N VAL A 285 -7.05 6.58 7.73
CA VAL A 285 -6.73 7.29 8.96
C VAL A 285 -5.37 6.82 9.50
N GLY A 286 -4.51 7.76 9.86
CA GLY A 286 -3.24 7.51 10.53
C GLY A 286 -3.22 8.13 11.92
N THR A 287 -2.12 7.95 12.65
CA THR A 287 -2.00 8.52 14.00
C THR A 287 -1.93 10.05 13.97
N GLN A 288 -1.28 10.63 12.94
CA GLN A 288 -1.05 12.07 12.81
C GLN A 288 -1.74 12.70 11.58
N SER A 289 -2.29 11.87 10.69
CA SER A 289 -2.79 12.32 9.39
C SER A 289 -4.05 11.57 8.96
N ILE A 290 -4.79 12.16 8.02
CA ILE A 290 -5.93 11.57 7.34
C ILE A 290 -5.72 11.73 5.84
N THR A 291 -5.95 10.68 5.06
CA THR A 291 -5.93 10.72 3.60
C THR A 291 -7.34 10.64 3.04
N PHE A 292 -7.63 11.51 2.07
CA PHE A 292 -8.85 11.51 1.29
C PHE A 292 -8.55 11.13 -0.16
N ALA A 293 -9.45 10.36 -0.76
CA ALA A 293 -9.41 10.02 -2.18
C ALA A 293 -10.38 10.90 -2.95
N ILE A 294 -9.89 11.59 -3.98
CA ILE A 294 -10.72 12.34 -4.92
C ILE A 294 -10.83 11.50 -6.19
N ASN A 295 -12.05 11.18 -6.62
CA ASN A 295 -12.28 10.25 -7.73
C ASN A 295 -13.30 10.83 -8.72
N LEU A 296 -13.62 10.04 -9.77
CA LEU A 296 -14.56 10.44 -10.82
C LEU A 296 -15.98 10.74 -10.31
N GLY A 297 -16.37 10.18 -9.17
CA GLY A 297 -17.64 10.42 -8.50
C GLY A 297 -17.64 11.63 -7.55
N THR A 298 -16.47 12.24 -7.28
CA THR A 298 -16.38 13.40 -6.39
C THR A 298 -17.03 14.63 -7.03
N CYS A 299 -17.89 15.31 -6.28
CA CYS A 299 -18.54 16.55 -6.69
C CYS A 299 -18.10 17.73 -5.82
N ARG A 300 -18.47 18.95 -6.25
CA ARG A 300 -18.12 20.20 -5.57
C ARG A 300 -18.69 20.28 -4.15
N GLU A 301 -19.87 19.70 -3.91
CA GLU A 301 -20.47 19.64 -2.57
C GLU A 301 -19.58 18.84 -1.61
N HIS A 302 -19.01 17.71 -2.05
CA HIS A 302 -18.14 16.88 -1.20
C HIS A 302 -16.88 17.64 -0.76
N THR A 303 -16.21 18.34 -1.69
CA THR A 303 -15.01 19.11 -1.37
C THR A 303 -15.34 20.33 -0.50
N GLN A 304 -16.46 21.00 -0.73
CA GLN A 304 -16.93 22.10 0.12
C GLN A 304 -17.25 21.62 1.54
N ARG A 305 -17.85 20.44 1.70
CA ARG A 305 -18.15 19.85 3.00
C ARG A 305 -16.87 19.52 3.78
N LEU A 306 -15.88 18.94 3.11
CA LEU A 306 -14.55 18.72 3.69
C LEU A 306 -13.92 20.04 4.15
N VAL A 307 -13.83 21.04 3.26
CA VAL A 307 -13.24 22.36 3.59
C VAL A 307 -13.98 23.01 4.76
N SER A 308 -15.31 22.95 4.79
CA SER A 308 -16.11 23.50 5.89
C SER A 308 -15.82 22.79 7.21
N GLY A 309 -15.72 21.46 7.20
CA GLY A 309 -15.38 20.68 8.40
C GLY A 309 -13.99 21.02 8.94
N LEU A 310 -13.01 21.12 8.06
CA LEU A 310 -11.64 21.51 8.40
C LEU A 310 -11.56 22.93 8.99
N LYS A 311 -12.32 23.89 8.44
CA LYS A 311 -12.41 25.25 9.01
C LYS A 311 -13.00 25.23 10.42
N LYS A 312 -14.05 24.44 10.65
CA LYS A 312 -14.66 24.30 11.98
C LYS A 312 -13.69 23.68 12.98
N LEU A 313 -13.01 22.60 12.58
CA LEU A 313 -11.94 21.97 13.37
C LEU A 313 -10.85 22.97 13.76
N SER A 314 -10.32 23.72 12.78
CA SER A 314 -9.33 24.75 13.04
C SER A 314 -9.83 25.79 14.05
N MET A 315 -11.04 26.34 13.87
CA MET A 315 -11.60 27.33 14.80
C MET A 315 -11.78 26.78 16.23
N SER A 316 -12.23 25.54 16.37
CA SER A 316 -12.49 24.92 17.67
C SER A 316 -11.22 24.60 18.45
N PHE A 317 -10.16 24.16 17.78
CA PHE A 317 -8.97 23.61 18.46
C PHE A 317 -7.75 24.53 18.45
N LEU A 318 -7.66 25.52 17.56
CA LEU A 318 -6.49 26.41 17.45
C LEU A 318 -6.18 27.20 18.75
N HIS A 319 -7.22 27.53 19.53
CA HIS A 319 -7.09 28.28 20.78
C HIS A 319 -7.10 27.40 22.03
N SER A 320 -7.41 26.10 21.88
CA SER A 320 -7.35 25.12 22.96
C SER A 320 -5.89 24.71 23.17
N LYS A 321 -5.07 25.64 23.70
CA LYS A 321 -3.68 25.39 24.14
C LYS A 321 -3.64 24.56 25.42
N THR A 322 -4.35 23.44 25.45
CA THR A 322 -4.26 22.47 26.53
C THR A 322 -3.58 21.24 25.98
N THR A 323 -2.30 21.12 26.33
CA THR A 323 -1.37 20.04 25.99
C THR A 323 -0.96 20.05 24.53
N GLU A 324 0.27 20.53 24.26
CA GLU A 324 1.06 19.87 23.22
C GLU A 324 0.96 18.38 23.52
N MET A 325 0.24 17.62 22.70
CA MET A 325 0.56 16.20 22.63
C MET A 325 2.04 16.19 22.30
N ARG A 326 2.85 15.78 23.28
CA ARG A 326 4.21 15.36 23.01
C ARG A 326 4.04 14.29 21.96
N VAL A 327 4.27 14.66 20.70
CA VAL A 327 4.62 13.70 19.68
C VAL A 327 5.84 13.05 20.29
N GLU A 328 5.65 11.89 20.93
CA GLU A 328 6.77 11.02 21.22
C GLU A 328 7.32 10.74 19.83
N SER A 329 8.35 11.50 19.48
CA SER A 329 9.00 11.44 18.20
C SER A 329 9.51 10.04 18.07
N ARG A 330 8.75 9.19 17.38
CA ARG A 330 9.20 7.85 17.04
C ARG A 330 10.36 8.08 16.11
N GLU A 331 11.59 7.92 16.63
CA GLU A 331 12.81 8.08 15.84
C GLU A 331 12.88 7.05 14.69
N HIS A 332 12.07 5.99 14.74
CA HIS A 332 12.12 4.87 13.81
C HIS A 332 10.72 4.37 13.44
N ALA A 333 10.59 3.85 12.22
CA ALA A 333 9.38 3.18 11.76
C ALA A 333 9.09 1.92 12.58
N PRO A 334 7.81 1.54 12.78
CA PRO A 334 7.44 0.42 13.63
C PRO A 334 7.87 -0.96 13.11
N PHE A 335 8.35 -1.02 11.87
CA PHE A 335 8.79 -2.22 11.17
C PHE A 335 10.31 -2.28 10.96
N ASN A 336 11.10 -1.48 11.68
CA ASN A 336 12.57 -1.45 11.55
C ASN A 336 13.30 -2.57 12.32
N ASP A 337 12.65 -3.20 13.29
CA ASP A 337 13.26 -4.22 14.17
C ASP A 337 12.91 -5.63 13.69
N ILE A 338 13.53 -6.05 12.59
CA ILE A 338 13.21 -7.31 11.92
C ILE A 338 14.25 -8.38 12.28
N CYS A 339 13.78 -9.47 12.86
CA CYS A 339 14.57 -10.70 13.01
C CYS A 339 13.78 -11.87 12.42
N ILE A 340 14.18 -12.33 11.23
CA ILE A 340 13.54 -13.45 10.54
C ILE A 340 14.18 -14.76 11.03
N SER A 341 13.38 -15.61 11.67
CA SER A 341 13.80 -16.95 12.09
C SER A 341 13.32 -18.03 11.12
N LEU A 342 12.07 -17.91 10.66
CA LEU A 342 11.49 -18.76 9.62
C LEU A 342 11.03 -17.90 8.44
N ASN A 343 11.07 -18.46 7.23
CA ASN A 343 10.40 -17.80 6.11
C ASN A 343 8.85 -17.90 6.29
N PRO A 344 8.07 -17.04 5.61
CA PRO A 344 6.62 -16.99 5.79
C PRO A 344 5.92 -18.34 5.56
N ARG A 345 6.39 -19.16 4.61
CA ARG A 345 5.80 -20.47 4.32
C ARG A 345 6.03 -21.45 5.46
N ASP A 346 7.26 -21.55 5.96
CA ASP A 346 7.58 -22.48 7.05
C ASP A 346 6.85 -22.08 8.33
N ALA A 347 6.78 -20.79 8.65
CA ALA A 347 5.98 -20.30 9.77
C ALA A 347 4.48 -20.62 9.61
N PHE A 348 3.94 -20.48 8.39
CA PHE A 348 2.54 -20.82 8.11
C PHE A 348 2.23 -22.31 8.35
N PHE A 349 3.13 -23.23 7.99
CA PHE A 349 2.94 -24.68 8.15
C PHE A 349 3.51 -25.26 9.46
N ALA A 350 4.24 -24.47 10.25
CA ALA A 350 4.77 -24.91 11.54
C ALA A 350 3.65 -25.28 12.53
N ASN A 351 3.97 -26.19 13.46
CA ASN A 351 3.17 -26.41 14.66
C ASN A 351 3.12 -25.12 15.49
N LYS A 352 1.97 -24.87 16.10
CA LYS A 352 1.65 -23.60 16.74
C LYS A 352 0.96 -23.82 18.08
N ARG A 353 1.24 -22.92 19.03
CA ARG A 353 0.53 -22.82 20.30
C ARG A 353 0.29 -21.36 20.67
N SER A 354 -0.79 -21.11 21.41
CA SER A 354 -1.08 -19.81 21.99
C SER A 354 -0.36 -19.65 23.33
N VAL A 355 0.26 -18.51 23.54
CA VAL A 355 0.94 -18.13 24.79
C VAL A 355 0.48 -16.75 25.24
N SER A 356 0.66 -16.42 26.51
CA SER A 356 0.40 -15.05 26.98
C SER A 356 1.33 -14.05 26.28
N ILE A 357 0.90 -12.79 26.16
CA ILE A 357 1.75 -11.74 25.56
C ILE A 357 3.14 -11.64 26.21
N LYS A 358 3.23 -11.84 27.53
CA LYS A 358 4.51 -11.82 28.26
C LYS A 358 5.43 -12.97 27.86
N GLU A 359 4.87 -14.16 27.66
CA GLU A 359 5.61 -15.36 27.26
C GLU A 359 5.94 -15.35 25.76
N SER A 360 5.25 -14.53 24.95
CA SER A 360 5.48 -14.45 23.50
C SER A 360 6.81 -13.80 23.13
N LEU A 361 7.37 -12.95 24.00
CA LEU A 361 8.58 -12.18 23.73
C LEU A 361 9.77 -13.11 23.41
N GLY A 362 10.48 -12.83 22.32
CA GLY A 362 11.62 -13.62 21.86
C GLY A 362 11.26 -14.94 21.15
N ASN A 363 9.98 -15.29 21.05
CA ASN A 363 9.54 -16.46 20.28
C ASN A 363 9.23 -16.08 18.83
N VAL A 364 9.18 -17.09 17.96
CA VAL A 364 8.83 -16.92 16.55
C VAL A 364 7.32 -16.76 16.42
N CYS A 365 6.86 -15.66 15.84
CA CYS A 365 5.44 -15.37 15.64
C CYS A 365 4.82 -16.34 14.63
N GLY A 366 3.64 -16.87 14.97
CA GLY A 366 2.84 -17.72 14.10
C GLY A 366 1.70 -16.97 13.38
N GLU A 367 1.59 -15.65 13.57
CA GLU A 367 0.45 -14.83 13.14
C GLU A 367 0.89 -13.59 12.38
N LEU A 368 0.00 -13.09 11.53
CA LEU A 368 0.21 -11.85 10.79
C LEU A 368 -0.49 -10.72 11.53
N ILE A 369 0.25 -9.96 12.34
CA ILE A 369 -0.35 -8.96 13.23
C ILE A 369 -0.26 -7.57 12.61
N CYS A 370 -1.42 -7.00 12.28
CA CYS A 370 -1.54 -5.72 11.58
C CYS A 370 -2.48 -4.77 12.33
N PRO A 371 -2.04 -3.56 12.73
CA PRO A 371 -2.95 -2.51 13.14
C PRO A 371 -3.68 -1.96 11.92
N TYR A 372 -4.99 -1.75 12.05
CA TYR A 372 -5.83 -1.17 11.03
C TYR A 372 -6.64 0.00 11.57
N PRO A 373 -6.67 1.14 10.84
CA PRO A 373 -5.81 1.46 9.68
C PRO A 373 -4.33 1.68 10.08
N PRO A 374 -3.33 1.55 9.17
CA PRO A 374 -3.43 1.35 7.72
C PRO A 374 -3.45 -0.11 7.23
N GLY A 375 -3.35 -1.11 8.11
CA GLY A 375 -3.33 -2.52 7.70
C GLY A 375 -1.97 -3.01 7.19
N ILE A 376 -0.88 -2.35 7.59
CA ILE A 376 0.48 -2.79 7.31
C ILE A 376 0.93 -3.75 8.42
N PRO A 377 1.46 -4.96 8.10
CA PRO A 377 1.94 -5.89 9.12
C PRO A 377 3.08 -5.31 9.95
N VAL A 378 2.89 -5.27 11.27
CA VAL A 378 3.97 -4.99 12.22
C VAL A 378 4.79 -6.25 12.42
N ILE A 379 4.12 -7.39 12.60
CA ILE A 379 4.76 -8.70 12.77
C ILE A 379 4.27 -9.63 11.67
N ILE A 380 5.19 -10.25 10.94
CA ILE A 380 4.92 -11.26 9.92
C ILE A 380 5.23 -12.65 10.50
N PRO A 381 4.44 -13.70 10.19
CA PRO A 381 4.75 -15.06 10.62
C PRO A 381 6.19 -15.45 10.25
N GLY A 382 6.92 -15.99 11.22
CA GLY A 382 8.32 -16.36 11.08
C GLY A 382 9.31 -15.33 11.61
N GLU A 383 8.86 -14.12 11.92
CA GLU A 383 9.65 -13.12 12.64
C GLU A 383 9.65 -13.36 14.15
N VAL A 384 10.74 -13.01 14.81
CA VAL A 384 10.83 -13.03 16.27
C VAL A 384 10.06 -11.85 16.85
N ILE A 385 9.20 -12.11 17.84
CA ILE A 385 8.42 -11.09 18.52
C ILE A 385 9.35 -10.25 19.41
N THR A 386 9.52 -8.98 19.08
CA THR A 386 10.36 -8.05 19.87
C THR A 386 9.51 -7.15 20.78
N GLU A 387 10.14 -6.62 21.82
CA GLU A 387 9.49 -5.72 22.78
C GLU A 387 9.02 -4.43 22.09
N LYS A 388 9.81 -3.91 21.14
CA LYS A 388 9.47 -2.72 20.37
C LYS A 388 8.19 -2.92 19.55
N ALA A 389 8.07 -4.06 18.87
CA ALA A 389 6.89 -4.39 18.06
C ALA A 389 5.63 -4.52 18.94
N LEU A 390 5.71 -5.21 20.07
CA LEU A 390 4.59 -5.35 21.01
C LEU A 390 4.17 -4.01 21.63
N ASN A 391 5.13 -3.20 22.08
CA ASN A 391 4.85 -1.90 22.67
C ASN A 391 4.16 -0.97 21.66
N TYR A 392 4.60 -1.00 20.40
CA TYR A 392 3.94 -0.26 19.32
C TYR A 392 2.49 -0.72 19.12
N LEU A 393 2.25 -2.03 19.01
CA LEU A 393 0.91 -2.59 18.80
C LEU A 393 -0.05 -2.24 19.95
N LEU A 394 0.43 -2.28 21.19
CA LEU A 394 -0.34 -1.89 22.37
C LEU A 394 -0.64 -0.38 22.38
N ASP A 395 0.31 0.46 21.98
CA ASP A 395 0.14 1.92 21.90
C ASP A 395 -0.87 2.32 20.83
N VAL A 396 -0.75 1.81 19.59
CA VAL A 396 -1.69 2.15 18.52
C VAL A 396 -3.10 1.66 18.82
N ARG A 397 -3.25 0.52 19.50
CA ARG A 397 -4.56 0.04 19.95
C ARG A 397 -5.19 0.98 20.98
N LYS A 398 -4.40 1.47 21.95
CA LYS A 398 -4.89 2.48 22.92
C LYS A 398 -5.36 3.76 22.24
N LYS A 399 -4.76 4.10 21.09
CA LYS A 399 -5.11 5.26 20.26
C LYS A 399 -6.30 5.01 19.31
N GLY A 400 -6.89 3.81 19.32
CA GLY A 400 -8.11 3.48 18.56
C GLY A 400 -7.90 2.57 17.36
N ALA A 401 -6.67 2.14 17.05
CA ALA A 401 -6.45 1.19 15.97
C ALA A 401 -7.01 -0.20 16.32
N VAL A 402 -7.62 -0.87 15.34
CA VAL A 402 -8.09 -2.24 15.47
C VAL A 402 -6.94 -3.18 15.10
N ILE A 403 -6.65 -4.16 15.97
CA ILE A 403 -5.67 -5.19 15.63
C ILE A 403 -6.34 -6.29 14.82
N THR A 404 -5.81 -6.53 13.62
CA THR A 404 -6.29 -7.54 12.67
C THR A 404 -5.23 -8.62 12.47
N GLY A 405 -5.67 -9.83 12.13
CA GLY A 405 -4.82 -10.99 11.84
C GLY A 405 -4.21 -11.70 13.07
N ALA A 406 -4.27 -11.10 14.25
CA ALA A 406 -4.04 -11.79 15.53
C ALA A 406 -5.29 -12.61 15.92
N SER A 407 -5.09 -13.81 16.48
CA SER A 407 -6.16 -14.63 17.06
C SER A 407 -6.86 -13.96 18.23
N ASP A 408 -6.12 -13.14 18.99
CA ASP A 408 -6.65 -12.28 20.04
C ASP A 408 -6.38 -10.81 19.71
N SER A 409 -7.43 -10.12 19.26
CA SER A 409 -7.37 -8.68 18.93
C SER A 409 -7.06 -7.78 20.15
N HIS A 410 -7.29 -8.27 21.38
CA HIS A 410 -6.88 -7.59 22.61
C HIS A 410 -5.43 -7.89 23.01
N LEU A 411 -4.67 -8.64 22.20
CA LEU A 411 -3.27 -8.98 22.43
C LEU A 411 -2.99 -9.42 23.89
N SER A 412 -3.91 -10.18 24.49
CA SER A 412 -3.66 -10.83 25.78
C SER A 412 -2.87 -12.13 25.56
N SER A 413 -3.07 -12.74 24.39
CA SER A 413 -2.31 -13.88 23.90
C SER A 413 -1.84 -13.68 22.45
N ILE A 414 -0.80 -14.41 22.06
CA ILE A 414 -0.27 -14.46 20.69
C ILE A 414 0.05 -15.92 20.36
N VAL A 415 -0.21 -16.33 19.11
CA VAL A 415 0.19 -17.65 18.62
C VAL A 415 1.63 -17.60 18.12
N ILE A 416 2.44 -18.54 18.61
CA ILE A 416 3.86 -18.70 18.27
C ILE A 416 4.10 -20.04 17.57
N CYS A 417 5.18 -20.12 16.80
CA CYS A 417 5.67 -21.36 16.22
C CYS A 417 6.47 -22.17 17.26
N ASP A 418 6.25 -23.48 17.31
CA ASP A 418 7.02 -24.41 18.15
C ASP A 418 8.31 -24.83 17.41
N VAL A 419 9.35 -23.99 17.49
CA VAL A 419 10.64 -24.20 16.82
C VAL A 419 11.84 -24.02 17.73
#